data_AF-A0A1X1QUL7-F1
#
_entry.id   AF-A0A1X1QUL7-F1
#
_cell.length_a   1.000
_cell.length_b   1.000
_cell.length_c   1.000
_cell.angle_alpha   90.00
_cell.angle_beta   90.00
_cell.angle_gamma   90.00
#
_symmetry.space_group_name_H-M   'P 1'
#
loop_
_entity.id
_entity.type
_entity.pdbx_description
1 polymer ?
#
loop_
_entity_poly.entity_id
_entity_poly.type
_entity_poly.pdbx_seq_one_letter_code
_entity_poly.pdbx_strand_id
1 'polypeptide(L)'
;MDIRDKADFKSKTEKHSEEYFPELFGTIEDHAGELRKWLLEYPITDHFKQTRDAPMTAYKGSMVGTEEASHPGFYETMDVIKEGGQFFNDNVVSKGDLFTEVRFTHPELGLKAREETIFLKKLGYMGSTDVVQIYGKTKRFWTKQPMTNDEIRDDLRKSGVYTV
;
A
#
# COMPACT_ATOMS: atom_id res chain seq x y z
N MET A 1 -8.29 -16.02 26.11
CA MET A 1 -7.45 -17.21 26.36
C MET A 1 -8.39 -18.36 26.69
N ASP A 2 -8.80 -19.13 25.69
CA ASP A 2 -8.98 -20.59 25.81
C ASP A 2 -9.01 -21.14 24.38
N ILE A 3 -7.91 -21.76 23.95
CA ILE A 3 -7.73 -22.36 22.63
C ILE A 3 -8.17 -23.83 22.78
N ARG A 4 -9.47 -24.03 22.96
CA ARG A 4 -10.18 -25.31 22.71
C ARG A 4 -11.02 -24.97 21.49
N ASP A 5 -10.64 -25.23 20.25
CA ASP A 5 -10.41 -26.55 19.70
C ASP A 5 -9.87 -26.37 18.27
N LYS A 6 -8.55 -26.45 18.06
CA LYS A 6 -8.03 -26.56 16.68
C LYS A 6 -8.51 -27.85 15.99
N ALA A 7 -8.90 -28.86 16.76
CA ALA A 7 -9.49 -30.11 16.28
C ALA A 7 -10.96 -29.96 15.84
N ASP A 8 -11.77 -29.16 16.55
CA ASP A 8 -13.18 -28.90 16.23
C ASP A 8 -13.32 -27.96 15.02
N PHE A 9 -12.37 -27.05 14.82
CA PHE A 9 -12.33 -26.25 13.59
C PHE A 9 -12.00 -27.11 12.37
N LYS A 10 -11.05 -28.05 12.50
CA LYS A 10 -10.59 -28.91 11.41
C LYS A 10 -11.66 -29.94 11.01
N SER A 11 -12.34 -30.55 11.99
CA SER A 11 -13.43 -31.50 11.74
C SER A 11 -14.66 -30.87 11.10
N LYS A 12 -14.90 -29.57 11.32
CA LYS A 12 -16.00 -28.81 10.68
C LYS A 12 -15.68 -28.32 9.27
N THR A 13 -14.41 -28.26 8.89
CA THR A 13 -13.96 -27.81 7.56
C THR A 13 -13.69 -28.93 6.55
N GLU A 14 -13.87 -30.19 6.94
CA GLU A 14 -13.61 -31.38 6.11
C GLU A 14 -14.88 -31.93 5.43
N LYS A 15 -15.89 -31.11 5.16
CA LYS A 15 -16.98 -31.55 4.26
C LYS A 15 -16.43 -31.65 2.85
N HIS A 16 -16.63 -32.82 2.22
CA HIS A 16 -16.26 -33.01 0.82
C HIS A 16 -17.06 -32.01 -0.04
N SER A 17 -16.46 -31.49 -1.12
CA SER A 17 -17.09 -30.46 -1.96
C SER A 17 -18.46 -30.88 -2.49
N GLU A 18 -18.64 -32.18 -2.72
CA GLU A 18 -19.87 -32.81 -3.18
C GLU A 18 -21.02 -32.71 -2.17
N GLU A 19 -20.73 -32.55 -0.88
CA GLU A 19 -21.74 -32.40 0.18
C GLU A 19 -21.86 -30.93 0.62
N TYR A 20 -20.73 -30.23 0.72
CA TYR A 20 -20.66 -28.85 1.18
C TYR A 20 -21.43 -27.88 0.28
N PHE A 21 -21.21 -27.94 -1.04
CA PHE A 21 -21.79 -26.96 -1.95
C PHE A 21 -23.31 -27.11 -2.07
N PRO A 22 -23.89 -28.32 -2.23
CA PRO A 22 -25.34 -28.45 -2.23
C PRO A 22 -26.00 -27.95 -0.95
N GLU A 23 -25.41 -28.23 0.22
CA GLU A 23 -25.92 -27.73 1.51
C GLU A 23 -25.81 -26.21 1.61
N LEU A 24 -24.67 -25.63 1.22
CA LEU A 24 -24.47 -24.18 1.19
C LEU A 24 -25.49 -23.50 0.28
N PHE A 25 -25.65 -23.99 -0.95
CA PHE A 25 -26.57 -23.40 -1.92
C PHE A 25 -28.04 -23.56 -1.50
N GLY A 26 -28.42 -24.73 -0.98
CA GLY A 26 -29.75 -24.93 -0.41
C GLY A 26 -30.03 -23.97 0.74
N THR A 27 -29.07 -23.81 1.66
CA THR A 27 -29.18 -22.85 2.77
C THR A 27 -29.31 -21.40 2.28
N ILE A 28 -28.58 -21.02 1.24
CA ILE A 28 -28.66 -19.68 0.65
C ILE A 28 -30.03 -19.45 0.01
N GLU A 29 -30.59 -20.47 -0.65
CA GLU A 29 -31.89 -20.39 -1.31
C GLU A 29 -33.03 -20.31 -0.28
N ASP A 30 -32.99 -21.17 0.74
CA ASP A 30 -34.00 -21.26 1.80
C ASP A 30 -34.01 -20.02 2.73
N HIS A 31 -32.86 -19.35 2.89
CA HIS A 31 -32.68 -18.18 3.77
C HIS A 31 -32.26 -16.91 3.02
N ALA A 32 -32.63 -16.79 1.74
CA ALA A 32 -32.23 -15.66 0.91
C ALA A 32 -32.68 -14.30 1.50
N GLY A 33 -33.85 -14.26 2.15
CA GLY A 33 -34.40 -13.08 2.78
C GLY A 33 -33.56 -12.59 3.97
N GLU A 34 -33.19 -13.50 4.87
CA GLU A 34 -32.35 -13.23 6.03
C GLU A 34 -30.93 -12.82 5.62
N LEU A 35 -30.36 -13.51 4.64
CA LEU A 35 -29.03 -13.17 4.10
C LEU A 35 -29.04 -11.76 3.49
N ARG A 36 -30.07 -11.41 2.71
CA ARG A 36 -30.22 -10.07 2.16
C ARG A 36 -30.33 -9.03 3.26
N LYS A 37 -31.16 -9.28 4.28
CA LYS A 37 -31.32 -8.37 5.42
C LYS A 37 -29.98 -8.15 6.13
N TRP A 38 -29.26 -9.23 6.43
CA TRP A 38 -27.96 -9.17 7.07
C TRP A 38 -26.94 -8.37 6.24
N LEU A 39 -26.86 -8.60 4.93
CA LEU A 39 -25.96 -7.84 4.04
C LEU A 39 -26.27 -6.34 3.99
N LEU A 40 -27.56 -5.96 4.09
CA LEU A 40 -27.97 -4.56 4.11
C LEU A 40 -27.71 -3.88 5.46
N GLU A 41 -27.81 -4.63 6.55
CA GLU A 41 -27.60 -4.13 7.91
C GLU A 41 -26.12 -4.19 8.33
N TYR A 42 -25.27 -4.91 7.58
CA TYR A 42 -23.87 -5.08 7.93
C TYR A 42 -23.10 -3.75 7.86
N PRO A 43 -22.49 -3.30 8.98
CA PRO A 43 -21.81 -2.01 9.01
C PRO A 43 -20.54 -2.06 8.17
N ILE A 44 -20.50 -1.25 7.10
CA ILE A 44 -19.29 -1.02 6.33
C ILE A 44 -18.42 0.00 7.09
N THR A 45 -17.16 -0.36 7.33
CA THR A 45 -16.20 0.51 8.03
C THR A 45 -15.93 1.79 7.23
N ASP A 46 -15.77 2.92 7.93
CA ASP A 46 -15.50 4.19 7.26
C ASP A 46 -14.16 4.20 6.53
N HIS A 47 -13.17 3.45 7.04
CA HIS A 47 -11.92 3.20 6.35
C HIS A 47 -12.15 2.64 4.94
N PHE A 48 -12.96 1.58 4.81
CA PHE A 48 -13.26 0.98 3.50
C PHE A 48 -14.00 1.97 2.57
N LYS A 49 -14.91 2.78 3.11
CA LYS A 49 -15.63 3.81 2.32
C LYS A 49 -14.69 4.88 1.77
N GLN A 50 -13.65 5.24 2.52
CA GLN A 50 -12.72 6.32 2.19
C GLN A 50 -11.62 5.85 1.23
N THR A 51 -10.98 4.72 1.51
CA THR A 51 -9.86 4.22 0.71
C THR A 51 -10.32 3.45 -0.53
N ARG A 52 -11.54 2.90 -0.49
CA ARG A 52 -12.04 1.91 -1.47
C ARG A 52 -11.15 0.67 -1.59
N ASP A 53 -10.26 0.46 -0.63
CA ASP A 53 -9.34 -0.66 -0.62
C ASP A 53 -9.90 -1.81 0.21
N ALA A 54 -9.73 -3.04 -0.29
CA ALA A 54 -10.03 -4.22 0.50
C ALA A 54 -9.20 -4.22 1.80
N PRO A 55 -9.76 -4.68 2.93
CA PRO A 55 -9.03 -4.78 4.19
C PRO A 55 -7.72 -5.58 4.01
N MET A 56 -6.67 -5.19 4.72
CA MET A 56 -5.41 -5.95 4.74
C MET A 56 -5.60 -7.26 5.52
N THR A 57 -5.83 -8.35 4.79
CA THR A 57 -5.80 -9.72 5.33
C THR A 57 -4.40 -10.31 5.20
N ALA A 58 -4.08 -11.34 6.00
CA ALA A 58 -2.81 -12.04 5.89
C ALA A 58 -2.56 -12.59 4.47
N TYR A 59 -3.61 -13.11 3.82
CA TYR A 59 -3.55 -13.61 2.45
C TYR A 59 -3.29 -12.49 1.43
N LYS A 60 -3.97 -11.33 1.58
CA LYS A 60 -3.70 -10.14 0.76
C LYS A 60 -2.25 -9.68 0.96
N GLY A 61 -1.75 -9.69 2.19
CA GLY A 61 -0.34 -9.39 2.51
C GLY A 61 0.65 -10.32 1.81
N SER A 62 0.41 -11.64 1.83
CA SER A 62 1.25 -12.60 1.12
C SER A 62 1.23 -12.41 -0.40
N MET A 63 0.09 -12.06 -0.99
CA MET A 63 -0.01 -11.74 -2.41
C MET A 63 0.76 -10.46 -2.77
N VAL A 64 0.60 -9.40 -1.98
CA VAL A 64 1.32 -8.13 -2.17
C VAL A 64 2.82 -8.34 -2.09
N GLY A 65 3.31 -9.06 -1.06
CA GLY A 65 4.75 -9.35 -0.92
C GLY A 65 5.33 -10.17 -2.08
N THR A 66 4.53 -11.08 -2.67
CA THR A 66 4.96 -11.85 -3.85
C THR A 66 5.08 -10.98 -5.10
N GLU A 67 4.18 -10.00 -5.26
CA GLU A 67 4.21 -9.05 -6.38
C GLU A 67 5.33 -8.01 -6.22
N GLU A 68 5.59 -7.54 -5.01
CA GLU A 68 6.69 -6.61 -4.70
C GLU A 68 8.06 -7.28 -4.93
N ALA A 69 8.23 -8.53 -4.48
CA ALA A 69 9.44 -9.32 -4.73
C ALA A 69 9.72 -9.59 -6.21
N SER A 70 8.72 -9.44 -7.09
CA SER A 70 8.88 -9.59 -8.54
C SER A 70 9.52 -8.38 -9.22
N HIS A 71 9.71 -7.26 -8.50
CA HIS A 71 10.34 -6.04 -9.00
C HIS A 71 11.69 -5.80 -8.31
N PRO A 72 12.81 -6.16 -8.98
CA PRO A 72 14.14 -5.82 -8.50
C PRO A 72 14.27 -4.30 -8.26
N GLY A 73 14.77 -3.90 -7.09
CA GLY A 73 14.94 -2.49 -6.73
C GLY A 73 13.77 -1.88 -5.96
N PHE A 74 12.65 -2.58 -5.78
CA PHE A 74 11.51 -2.04 -5.05
C PHE A 74 11.82 -1.84 -3.56
N TYR A 75 12.38 -2.86 -2.90
CA TYR A 75 12.69 -2.79 -1.47
C TYR A 75 13.85 -1.81 -1.20
N GLU A 76 14.85 -1.79 -2.06
CA GLU A 76 15.96 -0.85 -2.00
C GLU A 76 15.46 0.59 -2.14
N THR A 77 14.54 0.85 -3.07
CA THR A 77 13.90 2.17 -3.19
C THR A 77 13.11 2.53 -1.93
N MET A 78 12.38 1.57 -1.36
CA MET A 78 11.63 1.77 -0.11
C MET A 78 12.57 2.11 1.06
N ASP A 79 13.70 1.43 1.17
CA ASP A 79 14.64 1.64 2.26
C ASP A 79 15.38 2.98 2.13
N VAL A 80 15.80 3.38 0.92
CA VAL A 80 16.35 4.73 0.67
C VAL A 80 15.34 5.82 1.04
N ILE A 81 14.05 5.64 0.75
CA ILE A 81 13.00 6.60 1.16
C ILE A 81 12.91 6.72 2.69
N LYS A 82 13.02 5.61 3.42
CA LYS A 82 12.96 5.59 4.89
C LYS A 82 14.17 6.24 5.52
N GLU A 83 15.36 6.03 4.95
CA GLU A 83 16.58 6.71 5.36
C GLU A 83 16.44 8.23 5.17
N GLY A 84 15.73 8.62 4.11
CA GLY A 84 15.49 10.01 3.76
C GLY A 84 16.72 10.68 3.16
N GLY A 85 16.52 11.78 2.46
CA GLY A 85 17.61 12.47 1.80
C GLY A 85 17.16 13.72 1.09
N GLN A 86 18.05 14.38 0.36
CA GLN A 86 17.78 15.73 -0.14
C GLN A 86 16.54 15.75 -1.06
N PHE A 87 15.50 16.48 -0.65
CA PHE A 87 14.22 16.58 -1.35
C PHE A 87 13.39 15.29 -1.37
N PHE A 88 13.61 14.35 -0.45
CA PHE A 88 12.71 13.21 -0.27
C PHE A 88 12.68 12.67 1.17
N ASN A 89 11.53 12.16 1.57
CA ASN A 89 11.26 11.48 2.83
C ASN A 89 10.01 10.56 2.65
N ASP A 90 9.49 10.02 3.75
CA ASP A 90 8.34 9.10 3.71
C ASP A 90 7.03 9.74 3.21
N ASN A 91 6.87 11.06 3.26
CA ASN A 91 5.64 11.74 2.85
C ASN A 91 5.74 12.38 1.46
N VAL A 92 6.93 12.89 1.12
CA VAL A 92 7.21 13.76 -0.02
C VAL A 92 8.47 13.27 -0.72
N VAL A 93 8.41 13.10 -2.04
CA VAL A 93 9.54 12.61 -2.83
C VAL A 93 9.73 13.43 -4.09
N SER A 94 10.92 13.98 -4.30
CA SER A 94 11.37 14.37 -5.62
C SER A 94 11.93 13.16 -6.34
N LYS A 95 11.27 12.74 -7.43
CA LYS A 95 11.66 11.56 -8.22
C LYS A 95 13.14 11.59 -8.62
N GLY A 96 13.60 12.72 -9.13
CA GLY A 96 14.98 12.85 -9.64
C GLY A 96 16.03 12.69 -8.54
N ASP A 97 15.79 13.25 -7.35
CA ASP A 97 16.75 13.20 -6.25
C ASP A 97 16.74 11.81 -5.60
N LEU A 98 15.56 11.22 -5.37
CA LEU A 98 15.45 9.86 -4.86
C LEU A 98 16.20 8.86 -5.76
N PHE A 99 15.90 8.83 -7.07
CA PHE A 99 16.53 7.83 -7.94
C PHE A 99 17.98 8.14 -8.29
N THR A 100 18.47 9.36 -8.01
CA THR A 100 19.91 9.63 -8.00
C THR A 100 20.56 8.93 -6.81
N GLU A 101 19.95 9.03 -5.61
CA GLU A 101 20.44 8.36 -4.40
C GLU A 101 20.37 6.84 -4.54
N VAL A 102 19.24 6.29 -5.04
CA VAL A 102 19.10 4.83 -5.26
C VAL A 102 20.19 4.31 -6.20
N ARG A 103 20.52 5.03 -7.28
CA ARG A 103 21.59 4.63 -8.19
C ARG A 103 22.99 4.75 -7.57
N PHE A 104 23.15 5.63 -6.58
CA PHE A 104 24.40 5.80 -5.86
C PHE A 104 24.61 4.68 -4.84
N THR A 105 23.58 4.37 -4.04
CA THR A 105 23.62 3.32 -3.01
C THR A 105 23.56 1.91 -3.60
N HIS A 106 22.82 1.75 -4.72
CA HIS A 106 22.57 0.46 -5.38
C HIS A 106 22.83 0.54 -6.89
N PRO A 107 24.10 0.72 -7.32
CA PRO A 107 24.47 0.90 -8.72
C PRO A 107 24.12 -0.31 -9.62
N GLU A 108 23.93 -1.49 -9.03
CA GLU A 108 23.58 -2.73 -9.72
C GLU A 108 22.13 -2.77 -10.24
N LEU A 109 21.22 -1.94 -9.72
CA LEU A 109 19.77 -2.08 -9.96
C LEU A 109 19.32 -1.69 -11.38
N GLY A 110 20.15 -1.03 -12.18
CA GLY A 110 19.88 -0.80 -13.61
C GLY A 110 18.51 -0.20 -13.95
N LEU A 111 17.92 0.59 -13.03
CA LEU A 111 16.51 1.00 -13.09
C LEU A 111 16.18 1.88 -14.29
N LYS A 112 15.09 1.54 -14.98
CA LYS A 112 14.50 2.31 -16.07
C LYS A 112 13.49 3.31 -15.52
N ALA A 113 13.35 4.46 -16.19
CA ALA A 113 12.42 5.53 -15.79
C ALA A 113 10.95 5.10 -15.63
N ARG A 114 10.53 4.03 -16.33
CA ARG A 114 9.21 3.41 -16.18
C ARG A 114 9.04 2.71 -14.83
N GLU A 115 10.05 1.96 -14.41
CA GLU A 115 10.07 1.22 -13.13
C GLU A 115 10.03 2.20 -11.96
N GLU A 116 10.82 3.27 -12.03
CA GLU A 116 10.80 4.36 -11.04
C GLU A 116 9.39 4.91 -10.78
N THR A 117 8.60 5.08 -11.84
CA THR A 117 7.23 5.59 -11.74
C THR A 117 6.27 4.53 -11.19
N ILE A 118 6.49 3.26 -11.51
CA ILE A 118 5.72 2.14 -10.96
C ILE A 118 5.98 2.02 -9.46
N PHE A 119 7.23 2.13 -9.03
CA PHE A 119 7.61 2.03 -7.62
C PHE A 119 6.96 3.12 -6.79
N LEU A 120 7.03 4.38 -7.24
CA LEU A 120 6.36 5.49 -6.55
C LEU A 120 4.84 5.26 -6.40
N LYS A 121 4.17 4.78 -7.46
CA LYS A 121 2.74 4.46 -7.38
C LYS A 121 2.45 3.30 -6.43
N LYS A 122 3.25 2.23 -6.48
CA LYS A 122 3.11 1.05 -5.59
C LYS A 122 3.35 1.43 -4.12
N LEU A 123 4.27 2.36 -3.86
CA LEU A 123 4.53 2.93 -2.54
C LEU A 123 3.48 3.95 -2.08
N GLY A 124 2.41 4.15 -2.85
CA GLY A 124 1.27 5.01 -2.49
C GLY A 124 1.46 6.50 -2.80
N TYR A 125 2.50 6.86 -3.55
CA TYR A 125 2.71 8.26 -3.93
C TYR A 125 1.90 8.66 -5.16
N MET A 126 1.43 9.90 -5.13
CA MET A 126 0.72 10.56 -6.22
C MET A 126 1.56 11.72 -6.74
N GLY A 127 1.68 11.83 -8.06
CA GLY A 127 2.42 12.94 -8.67
C GLY A 127 1.65 14.25 -8.54
N SER A 128 2.29 15.30 -8.05
CA SER A 128 1.73 16.65 -8.07
C SER A 128 1.85 17.27 -9.46
N THR A 129 0.83 18.03 -9.87
CA THR A 129 0.88 18.85 -11.09
C THR A 129 1.78 20.06 -10.93
N ASP A 130 1.93 20.51 -9.68
CA ASP A 130 2.54 21.80 -9.36
C ASP A 130 4.04 21.65 -9.17
N VAL A 131 4.76 22.69 -9.57
CA VAL A 131 6.19 22.81 -9.33
C VAL A 131 6.41 23.58 -8.04
N VAL A 132 7.30 23.05 -7.20
CA VAL A 132 7.67 23.68 -5.93
C VAL A 132 9.09 24.18 -6.06
N GLN A 133 9.28 25.48 -5.81
CA GLN A 133 10.60 26.06 -5.67
C GLN A 133 11.08 25.88 -4.23
N ILE A 134 12.22 25.20 -4.08
CA ILE A 134 12.90 24.96 -2.80
C ILE A 134 14.39 25.23 -3.03
N TYR A 135 14.98 26.15 -2.26
CA TYR A 135 16.40 26.53 -2.36
C TYR A 135 16.86 26.96 -3.76
N GLY A 136 16.03 27.74 -4.46
CA GLY A 136 16.33 28.18 -5.82
C GLY A 136 16.22 27.09 -6.89
N LYS A 137 15.93 25.84 -6.52
CA LYS A 137 15.66 24.74 -7.45
C LYS A 137 14.15 24.54 -7.58
N THR A 138 13.67 24.53 -8.82
CA THR A 138 12.26 24.22 -9.14
C THR A 138 12.14 22.72 -9.41
N LYS A 139 11.30 22.02 -8.64
CA LYS A 139 11.14 20.57 -8.73
C LYS A 139 9.66 20.17 -8.72
N ARG A 140 9.37 18.99 -9.26
CA ARG A 140 8.05 18.33 -9.16
C ARG A 140 8.15 17.26 -8.07
N PHE A 141 7.14 17.20 -7.23
CA PHE A 141 7.09 16.29 -6.09
C PHE A 141 5.97 15.26 -6.24
N TRP A 142 6.19 14.13 -5.60
CA TRP A 142 5.26 13.04 -5.40
C TRP A 142 4.91 12.98 -3.91
N THR A 143 3.64 12.82 -3.56
CA THR A 143 3.18 12.89 -2.17
C THR A 143 2.24 11.73 -1.84
N LYS A 144 2.31 11.19 -0.62
CA LYS A 144 1.39 10.12 -0.16
C LYS A 144 -0.03 10.64 0.09
N GLN A 145 -0.16 11.92 0.40
CA GLN A 145 -1.44 12.62 0.58
C GLN A 145 -1.46 13.89 -0.26
N PRO A 146 -2.65 14.43 -0.60
CA PRO A 146 -2.73 15.75 -1.22
C PRO A 146 -2.09 16.79 -0.31
N MET A 147 -1.06 17.48 -0.81
CA MET A 147 -0.33 18.51 -0.07
C MET A 147 -0.16 19.75 -0.95
N THR A 148 -0.29 20.92 -0.33
CA THR A 148 0.03 22.21 -0.92
C THR A 148 1.54 22.43 -0.99
N ASN A 149 1.97 23.41 -1.79
CA ASN A 149 3.39 23.75 -1.93
C ASN A 149 4.04 24.17 -0.61
N ASP A 150 3.30 24.79 0.31
CA ASP A 150 3.82 25.19 1.63
C ASP A 150 3.94 23.99 2.57
N GLU A 151 2.96 23.09 2.57
CA GLU A 151 3.02 21.85 3.35
C GLU A 151 4.20 20.97 2.90
N ILE A 152 4.46 20.90 1.59
CA ILE A 152 5.63 20.18 1.03
C ILE A 152 6.95 20.76 1.57
N ARG A 153 7.06 22.10 1.63
CA ARG A 153 8.27 22.76 2.14
C ARG A 153 8.46 22.52 3.63
N ASP A 154 7.38 22.59 4.39
CA ASP A 154 7.42 22.43 5.84
C ASP A 154 7.69 20.99 6.25
N ASP A 155 7.15 20.01 5.53
CA ASP A 155 7.42 18.59 5.77
C ASP A 155 8.91 18.27 5.54
N LEU A 156 9.47 18.71 4.40
CA LEU A 156 10.90 18.54 4.11
C LEU A 156 11.83 19.26 5.10
N ARG A 157 11.37 20.36 5.74
CA ARG A 157 12.11 21.04 6.82
C ARG A 157 12.12 20.22 8.11
N LYS A 158 10.98 19.65 8.48
CA LYS A 158 10.79 18.91 9.75
C LYS A 158 11.59 17.61 9.78
N SER A 159 11.77 16.95 8.65
CA SER A 159 12.45 15.65 8.58
C SER A 159 13.96 15.69 8.87
N GLY A 160 14.56 16.83 9.20
CA GLY A 160 16.01 16.91 9.48
C GLY A 160 16.90 16.66 8.24
N VAL A 161 16.30 16.35 7.09
CA VAL A 161 16.90 16.43 5.74
C VAL A 161 17.47 17.85 5.47
N TYR A 162 17.08 18.82 6.30
CA TYR A 162 17.77 20.07 6.53
C TYR A 162 18.90 19.90 7.58
N THR A 163 20.12 19.64 7.12
CA THR A 163 21.30 20.20 7.80
C THR A 163 22.20 20.83 6.75
N VAL A 164 22.54 22.10 6.97
CA VAL A 164 23.47 22.91 6.19
C VAL A 164 24.87 22.31 6.25
#